data_AF-A0A939FII5-F1
#
_entry.id   AF-A0A939FII5-F1
#
_cell.length_a   1.000
_cell.length_b   1.000
_cell.length_c   1.000
_cell.angle_alpha   90.00
_cell.angle_beta   90.00
_cell.angle_gamma   90.00
#
_symmetry.space_group_name_H-M   'P 1'
#
loop_
_entity.id
_entity.type
_entity.pdbx_description
1 polymer ?
#
loop_
_entity_poly.entity_id
_entity_poly.type
_entity_poly.pdbx_seq_one_letter_code
_entity_poly.pdbx_strand_id
1 'polypeptide(L)'
;VVEAIDAEIPLAVIITEGIAVHDSAAFWAYAQAKGNKTRLIGPNCPGLITPGQSNAGIIPGDITKPGRIGLVSKSGTLTYQMMYELRDLGFSSAVGIGGDPVIGTTHIDALAAFEADPDTDLIVMI
;
A
#
# COMPACT_ATOMS: atom_id res chain seq x y z
N VAL A 1 -4.08 15.31 -3.37
CA VAL A 1 -3.66 14.77 -2.05
C VAL A 1 -4.12 15.68 -0.92
N VAL A 2 -3.74 16.96 -0.95
CA VAL A 2 -4.15 17.94 0.07
C VAL A 2 -5.68 18.01 0.25
N GLU A 3 -6.46 18.05 -0.83
CA GLU A 3 -7.93 18.07 -0.70
C GLU A 3 -8.49 16.78 -0.07
N ALA A 4 -7.87 15.63 -0.32
CA ALA A 4 -8.27 14.37 0.30
C ALA A 4 -7.97 14.38 1.82
N ILE A 5 -6.85 14.99 2.21
CA ILE A 5 -6.50 15.21 3.62
C ILE A 5 -7.51 16.16 4.29
N ASP A 6 -7.83 17.28 3.64
CA ASP A 6 -8.79 18.26 4.17
C ASP A 6 -10.22 17.71 4.28
N ALA A 7 -10.61 16.83 3.35
CA ALA A 7 -11.89 16.13 3.37
C ALA A 7 -11.90 14.92 4.32
N GLU A 8 -10.79 14.62 5.01
CA GLU A 8 -10.62 13.46 5.89
C GLU A 8 -10.97 12.13 5.20
N ILE A 9 -10.67 12.01 3.90
CA ILE A 9 -10.84 10.74 3.18
C ILE A 9 -9.92 9.71 3.85
N PRO A 10 -10.42 8.55 4.32
CA PRO A 10 -9.61 7.67 5.16
C PRO A 10 -8.35 7.11 4.48
N LEU A 11 -8.37 6.99 3.16
CA LEU A 11 -7.29 6.40 2.37
C LEU A 11 -7.11 7.17 1.05
N ALA A 12 -5.86 7.53 0.75
CA ALA A 12 -5.48 8.07 -0.55
C ALA A 12 -4.31 7.27 -1.13
N VAL A 13 -4.53 6.68 -2.31
CA VAL A 13 -3.52 5.93 -3.06
C VAL A 13 -2.94 6.83 -4.14
N ILE A 14 -1.63 7.05 -4.08
CA ILE A 14 -0.92 7.98 -4.95
C ILE A 14 -0.09 7.16 -5.94
N ILE A 15 -0.71 6.85 -7.09
CA ILE A 15 -0.09 6.03 -8.14
C ILE A 15 1.06 6.76 -8.84
N THR A 16 0.95 8.07 -9.00
CA THR A 16 1.86 8.90 -9.79
C THR A 16 3.32 8.71 -9.38
N GLU A 17 4.18 8.45 -10.36
CA GLU A 17 5.63 8.36 -10.24
C GLU A 17 6.31 9.69 -10.59
N GLY A 18 7.48 9.95 -10.01
CA GLY A 18 8.31 11.10 -10.37
C GLY A 18 7.79 12.42 -9.79
N ILE A 19 7.01 12.37 -8.71
CA ILE A 19 6.63 13.57 -7.96
C ILE A 19 7.90 14.17 -7.37
N ALA A 20 8.06 15.49 -7.47
CA ALA A 20 9.19 16.17 -6.88
C ALA A 20 9.25 15.87 -5.37
N VAL A 21 10.44 15.52 -4.86
CA VAL A 21 10.62 15.14 -3.45
C VAL A 21 10.13 16.23 -2.49
N HIS A 22 10.27 17.50 -2.89
CA HIS A 22 9.74 18.63 -2.13
C HIS A 22 8.21 18.54 -1.95
N ASP A 23 7.49 18.21 -3.02
CA ASP A 23 6.03 18.18 -3.00
C ASP A 23 5.52 16.96 -2.20
N SER A 24 6.21 15.82 -2.30
CA SER A 24 5.90 14.66 -1.47
C SER A 24 6.20 14.86 0.01
N ALA A 25 7.31 15.52 0.34
CA ALA A 25 7.57 15.98 1.70
C ALA A 25 6.50 16.96 2.19
N ALA A 26 6.04 17.89 1.34
CA ALA A 26 5.04 18.89 1.70
C ALA A 26 3.70 18.26 2.05
N PHE A 27 3.12 17.39 1.21
CA PHE A 27 1.84 16.78 1.55
C PHE A 27 1.95 15.73 2.67
N TRP A 28 3.11 15.09 2.83
CA TRP A 28 3.35 14.17 3.95
C TRP A 28 3.36 14.94 5.28
N ALA A 29 4.09 16.05 5.35
CA ALA A 29 4.12 16.92 6.52
C ALA A 29 2.74 17.52 6.79
N TYR A 30 1.99 17.86 5.74
CA TYR A 30 0.62 18.36 5.87
C TYR A 30 -0.32 17.31 6.48
N ALA A 31 -0.25 16.05 6.02
CA ALA A 31 -1.03 14.95 6.59
C ALA A 31 -0.74 14.78 8.08
N GLN A 32 0.54 14.82 8.47
CA GLN A 32 0.96 14.75 9.86
C GLN A 32 0.41 15.90 10.71
N ALA A 33 0.51 17.13 10.22
CA ALA A 33 -0.01 18.31 10.90
C ALA A 33 -1.54 18.28 11.09
N LYS A 34 -2.27 17.55 10.22
CA LYS A 34 -3.71 17.31 10.31
C LYS A 34 -4.07 16.06 11.12
N GLY A 35 -3.09 15.40 11.74
CA GLY A 35 -3.30 14.24 12.62
C GLY A 35 -3.43 12.91 11.88
N ASN A 36 -2.95 12.80 10.63
CA ASN A 36 -2.90 11.56 9.85
C ASN A 36 -4.25 10.83 9.72
N LYS A 37 -5.37 11.58 9.66
CA LYS A 37 -6.70 11.00 9.44
C LYS A 37 -6.85 10.32 8.07
N THR A 38 -6.13 10.84 7.07
CA THR A 38 -6.01 10.23 5.75
C THR A 38 -4.71 9.43 5.69
N ARG A 39 -4.82 8.10 5.56
CA ARG A 39 -3.66 7.25 5.29
C ARG A 39 -3.24 7.42 3.84
N LEU A 40 -1.95 7.68 3.64
CA LEU A 40 -1.34 7.83 2.32
C LEU A 40 -0.60 6.54 1.92
N ILE A 41 -0.84 6.03 0.73
CA ILE A 41 -0.07 4.92 0.10
C ILE A 41 0.62 5.50 -1.13
N GLY A 42 1.92 5.23 -1.30
CA GLY A 42 2.74 5.88 -2.31
C GLY A 42 3.38 7.19 -1.82
N PRO A 43 3.93 8.02 -2.74
CA PRO A 43 3.78 7.95 -4.21
C PRO A 43 4.48 6.78 -4.91
N ASN A 44 4.34 6.72 -6.24
CA ASN A 44 4.99 5.73 -7.09
C ASN A 44 4.68 4.30 -6.63
N CYS A 45 3.39 4.00 -6.52
CA CYS A 45 2.92 2.74 -5.97
C CYS A 45 1.86 2.10 -6.88
N PRO A 46 1.72 0.76 -6.85
CA PRO A 46 0.59 0.10 -7.48
C PRO A 46 -0.69 0.17 -6.62
N GLY A 47 -0.60 0.62 -5.37
CA GLY A 47 -1.69 0.64 -4.39
C GLY A 47 -1.76 -0.63 -3.56
N LEU A 48 -2.97 -1.09 -3.24
CA LEU A 48 -3.20 -2.28 -2.44
C LEU A 48 -4.42 -3.08 -2.90
N ILE A 49 -4.40 -4.38 -2.62
CA ILE A 49 -5.48 -5.30 -2.92
C ILE A 49 -5.68 -6.29 -1.78
N THR A 50 -6.95 -6.56 -1.47
CA THR A 50 -7.41 -7.68 -0.66
C THR A 50 -8.14 -8.62 -1.62
N PRO A 51 -7.50 -9.71 -2.09
CA PRO A 51 -8.04 -10.56 -3.15
C PRO A 51 -9.48 -11.02 -2.85
N GLY A 52 -10.36 -10.95 -3.84
CA GLY A 52 -11.78 -11.31 -3.69
C GLY A 52 -12.63 -10.32 -2.88
N GLN A 53 -12.05 -9.25 -2.32
CA GLN A 53 -12.78 -8.26 -1.53
C GLN A 53 -12.74 -6.86 -2.15
N SER A 54 -11.55 -6.29 -2.34
CA SER A 54 -11.40 -4.93 -2.87
C SER A 54 -10.02 -4.69 -3.43
N ASN A 55 -9.93 -3.74 -4.36
CA ASN A 55 -8.69 -3.29 -4.96
C ASN A 55 -8.68 -1.76 -5.01
N ALA A 56 -7.71 -1.16 -4.32
CA ALA A 56 -7.47 0.27 -4.30
C ALA A 56 -6.11 0.53 -4.98
N GLY A 57 -6.13 0.57 -6.31
CA GLY A 57 -4.93 0.77 -7.11
C GLY A 57 -5.03 0.13 -8.49
N ILE A 58 -3.88 -0.31 -8.99
CA ILE A 58 -3.72 -0.91 -10.33
C ILE A 58 -3.16 -2.34 -10.26
N ILE A 59 -3.21 -2.98 -9.08
CA ILE A 59 -2.78 -4.37 -8.92
C ILE A 59 -3.76 -5.28 -9.70
N PRO A 60 -3.31 -6.21 -10.55
CA PRO A 60 -4.21 -7.15 -11.21
C PRO A 60 -4.95 -8.02 -10.18
N GLY A 61 -6.28 -8.10 -10.29
CA GLY A 61 -7.12 -8.79 -9.29
C GLY A 61 -7.29 -10.29 -9.49
N ASP A 62 -6.86 -10.80 -10.65
CA ASP A 62 -7.08 -12.16 -11.15
C ASP A 62 -5.82 -13.04 -11.11
N ILE A 63 -4.68 -12.49 -10.70
CA ILE A 63 -3.41 -13.22 -10.64
C ILE A 63 -3.22 -14.02 -9.34
N THR A 64 -4.08 -13.83 -8.35
CA THR A 64 -4.03 -14.53 -7.07
C THR A 64 -5.42 -14.68 -6.45
N LYS A 65 -5.50 -15.49 -5.39
CA LYS A 65 -6.75 -15.79 -4.66
C LYS A 65 -6.65 -15.36 -3.20
N PRO A 66 -7.78 -15.29 -2.45
CA PRO A 66 -7.74 -15.09 -1.01
C PRO A 66 -6.90 -16.17 -0.33
N GLY A 67 -6.11 -15.77 0.66
CA GLY A 67 -5.27 -16.64 1.48
C GLY A 67 -4.86 -15.94 2.77
N ARG A 68 -3.80 -16.43 3.43
CA ARG A 68 -3.38 -15.94 4.77
C ARG A 68 -1.98 -15.33 4.80
N ILE A 69 -1.45 -14.93 3.63
CA ILE A 69 -0.16 -14.27 3.50
C ILE A 69 -0.35 -12.76 3.32
N GLY A 70 0.26 -11.96 4.18
CA GLY A 70 0.42 -10.52 3.99
C GLY A 70 1.63 -10.22 3.11
N LEU A 71 1.51 -9.30 2.16
CA LEU A 71 2.62 -8.88 1.30
C LEU A 71 2.78 -7.35 1.36
N VAL A 72 4.00 -6.89 1.63
CA VAL A 72 4.37 -5.48 1.48
C VAL A 72 5.61 -5.34 0.59
N SER A 73 5.54 -4.45 -0.40
CA SER A 73 6.73 -4.09 -1.18
C SER A 73 6.79 -2.63 -1.62
N LYS A 74 8.00 -2.12 -1.83
CA LYS A 74 8.20 -0.85 -2.57
C LYS A 74 8.02 -0.99 -4.08
N SER A 75 8.31 -2.18 -4.63
CA SER A 75 8.29 -2.41 -6.08
C SER A 75 6.96 -2.99 -6.54
N GLY A 76 6.30 -2.32 -7.49
CA GLY A 76 5.08 -2.84 -8.11
C GLY A 76 5.31 -4.15 -8.85
N THR A 77 6.39 -4.24 -9.63
CA THR A 77 6.72 -5.46 -10.38
C THR A 77 6.95 -6.65 -9.45
N LEU A 78 7.71 -6.47 -8.36
CA LEU A 78 7.95 -7.55 -7.41
C LEU A 78 6.68 -7.92 -6.62
N THR A 79 5.79 -6.95 -6.38
CA THR A 79 4.48 -7.22 -5.79
C THR A 79 3.71 -8.22 -6.65
N TYR A 80 3.59 -7.95 -7.96
CA TYR A 80 2.83 -8.83 -8.88
C TYR A 80 3.50 -10.18 -9.05
N GLN A 81 4.83 -10.19 -9.15
CA GLN A 81 5.60 -11.43 -9.28
C GLN A 81 5.36 -12.33 -8.06
N MET A 82 5.49 -11.82 -6.85
CA MET A 82 5.25 -12.63 -5.66
C MET A 82 3.80 -13.07 -5.52
N MET A 83 2.85 -12.21 -5.88
CA MET A 83 1.44 -12.58 -5.91
C MET A 83 1.18 -13.77 -6.85
N TYR A 84 1.84 -13.79 -7.99
CA TYR A 84 1.73 -14.85 -8.99
C TYR A 84 2.47 -16.14 -8.60
N GLU A 85 3.69 -16.03 -8.06
CA GLU A 85 4.50 -17.19 -7.64
C GLU A 85 3.89 -17.92 -6.44
N LEU A 86 3.26 -17.19 -5.51
CA LEU A 86 2.60 -17.76 -4.33
C LEU A 86 1.08 -17.91 -4.47
N ARG A 87 0.55 -17.84 -5.70
CA ARG A 87 -0.90 -17.85 -5.97
C ARG A 87 -1.64 -19.07 -5.42
N ASP A 88 -0.95 -20.20 -5.27
CA ASP A 88 -1.54 -21.43 -4.73
C ASP A 88 -1.83 -21.33 -3.23
N LEU A 89 -1.08 -20.48 -2.51
CA LEU A 89 -1.28 -20.17 -1.10
C LEU A 89 -2.26 -19.00 -0.91
N GLY A 90 -2.20 -18.00 -1.80
CA GLY A 90 -3.05 -16.81 -1.75
C GLY A 90 -2.63 -15.78 -0.69
N PHE A 91 -3.28 -14.62 -0.71
CA PHE A 91 -2.92 -13.48 0.14
C PHE A 91 -4.12 -12.95 0.93
N SER A 92 -3.86 -12.50 2.16
CA SER A 92 -4.82 -11.74 2.96
C SER A 92 -4.94 -10.34 2.37
N SER A 93 -3.82 -9.64 2.22
CA SER A 93 -3.70 -8.40 1.45
C SER A 93 -2.28 -8.22 0.90
N ALA A 94 -2.17 -7.54 -0.24
CA ALA A 94 -0.90 -7.13 -0.83
C ALA A 94 -0.87 -5.61 -0.96
N VAL A 95 0.21 -4.98 -0.50
CA VAL A 95 0.39 -3.53 -0.44
C VAL A 95 1.69 -3.14 -1.13
N GLY A 96 1.58 -2.41 -2.23
CA GLY A 96 2.70 -1.66 -2.77
C GLY A 96 2.77 -0.29 -2.11
N ILE A 97 3.75 -0.05 -1.25
CA ILE A 97 3.85 1.19 -0.45
C ILE A 97 4.48 2.37 -1.20
N GLY A 98 5.19 2.08 -2.28
CA GLY A 98 5.76 3.09 -3.17
C GLY A 98 7.30 3.08 -3.24
N GLY A 99 7.82 3.41 -4.42
CA GLY A 99 9.26 3.46 -4.71
C GLY A 99 9.95 4.75 -4.27
N ASP A 100 9.20 5.85 -4.15
CA ASP A 100 9.75 7.18 -3.96
C ASP A 100 10.46 7.36 -2.59
N PRO A 101 11.30 8.41 -2.43
CA PRO A 101 12.05 8.63 -1.20
C PRO A 101 11.18 9.03 0.00
N VAL A 102 10.08 9.73 -0.22
CA VAL A 102 9.13 10.16 0.81
C VAL A 102 7.77 9.55 0.51
N ILE A 103 7.37 8.59 1.34
CA ILE A 103 6.12 7.84 1.20
C ILE A 103 5.25 8.02 2.44
N GLY A 104 3.95 7.79 2.26
CA GLY A 104 2.97 7.84 3.34
C GLY A 104 3.09 6.69 4.34
N THR A 105 2.81 5.48 3.87
CA THR A 105 2.84 4.24 4.66
C THR A 105 4.19 3.57 4.47
N THR A 106 4.86 3.23 5.55
CA THR A 106 6.16 2.55 5.54
C THR A 106 6.01 1.04 5.63
N HIS A 107 7.11 0.30 5.46
CA HIS A 107 7.14 -1.13 5.76
C HIS A 107 6.75 -1.41 7.22
N ILE A 108 7.21 -0.60 8.17
CA ILE A 108 6.88 -0.79 9.60
C ILE A 108 5.36 -0.63 9.81
N ASP A 109 4.75 0.38 9.19
CA ASP A 109 3.29 0.59 9.28
C ASP A 109 2.51 -0.60 8.70
N ALA A 110 2.96 -1.13 7.55
CA ALA A 110 2.34 -2.29 6.92
C ALA A 110 2.53 -3.57 7.74
N LEU A 111 3.74 -3.80 8.29
CA LEU A 111 4.04 -4.93 9.16
C LEU A 111 3.16 -4.90 10.42
N ALA A 112 3.04 -3.74 11.08
CA ALA A 112 2.17 -3.59 12.25
C ALA A 112 0.69 -3.83 11.91
N ALA A 113 0.23 -3.39 10.73
CA ALA A 113 -1.12 -3.66 10.26
C ALA A 113 -1.37 -5.15 10.00
N PHE A 114 -0.40 -5.85 9.40
CA PHE A 114 -0.48 -7.28 9.16
C PHE A 114 -0.39 -8.11 10.45
N GLU A 115 0.45 -7.69 11.41
CA GLU A 115 0.54 -8.36 12.72
C GLU A 115 -0.77 -8.25 13.52
N ALA A 116 -1.50 -7.14 13.36
CA ALA A 116 -2.81 -6.93 13.97
C ALA A 116 -3.97 -7.60 13.22
N ASP A 117 -3.73 -8.14 12.03
CA ASP A 117 -4.77 -8.75 11.19
C ASP A 117 -4.92 -10.25 11.49
N PRO A 118 -6.06 -10.71 12.04
CA PRO A 118 -6.28 -12.13 12.35
C PRO A 118 -6.33 -13.04 11.12
N ASP A 119 -6.44 -12.48 9.91
CA ASP A 119 -6.42 -13.22 8.65
C ASP A 119 -5.01 -13.34 8.04
N THR A 120 -3.99 -12.78 8.70
CA THR A 120 -2.59 -12.86 8.25
C THR A 120 -1.75 -13.75 9.19
N ASP A 121 -1.27 -14.89 8.68
CA ASP A 121 -0.42 -15.84 9.42
C ASP A 121 1.09 -15.65 9.14
N LEU A 122 1.41 -15.15 7.94
CA LEU A 122 2.79 -14.98 7.48
C LEU A 122 2.90 -13.69 6.67
N ILE A 123 4.02 -12.97 6.83
CA ILE A 123 4.26 -11.72 6.12
C ILE A 123 5.49 -11.88 5.22
N VAL A 124 5.33 -11.49 3.95
CA VAL A 124 6.41 -11.35 2.97
C VAL A 124 6.71 -9.86 2.82
N MET A 125 7.95 -9.48 3.12
CA MET A 125 8.44 -8.10 2.99
C MET A 125 9.53 -8.03 1.93
N ILE A 126 9.37 -7.11 0.97
CA ILE A 126 10.29 -6.92 -0.16
C ILE A 126 10.65 -5.44 -0.36
#